data_AF-A0A4S8JPC4-F1
#
_entry.id   AF-A0A4S8JPC4-F1
#
_cell.length_a   1.000
_cell.length_b   1.000
_cell.length_c   1.000
_cell.angle_alpha   90.00
_cell.angle_beta   90.00
_cell.angle_gamma   90.00
#
_symmetry.space_group_name_H-M   'P 1'
#
loop_
_entity.id
_entity.type
_entity.pdbx_description
1 polymer ?
#
loop_
_entity_poly.entity_id
_entity_poly.type
_entity_poly.pdbx_seq_one_letter_code
_entity_poly.pdbx_strand_id
1 'polypeptide(L)'
;MAAVTASHFVSNRSRSAYDGAFDSEPVKFQSFRIPYLSSRAAAHEGLRSRNVVDSLQIMNLVFVGAEVAPWSKTGGLGDVLGGLPPAMADNGHRVMTVAPRYDQYKDAWDTGIVVELKVGGSIETVHFFHCHKKGVDRVFIDHPMFLEKVWGKTGGKIYGPLTGTDYEDNQLRFSLLCQMTFSSSSASFKSSTSQQQFNTSLDHVVYERSLFIIFWEDVVFVANNWHTALLPCYLKTMYQSHSIYKNAKVAFCIHNIAYQGRFAYLDFACLNLPDQFKSSFDFIDGYDKPVKGRKINWMKAGILESDRVVTVSPYYAQELVSGEEKGVELDNILLTGITGIVNGMDTNEWNPSTEKYISAKL
;
A
#
# COMPACT_ATOMS: atom_id res chain seq x y z
N MET A 1 17.45 18.90 -13.83
CA MET A 1 17.98 18.32 -15.08
C MET A 1 18.49 16.93 -14.76
N ALA A 2 17.71 15.89 -15.06
CA ALA A 2 18.14 14.50 -14.94
C ALA A 2 18.76 14.08 -16.27
N ALA A 3 20.02 13.65 -16.24
CA ALA A 3 20.70 13.03 -17.35
C ALA A 3 21.08 11.61 -16.90
N VAL A 4 20.43 10.61 -17.50
CA VAL A 4 20.93 9.23 -17.52
C VAL A 4 21.22 8.96 -18.99
N THR A 5 22.50 9.01 -19.34
CA THR A 5 23.00 8.70 -20.67
C THR A 5 23.05 7.19 -20.88
N ALA A 6 22.46 6.77 -21.99
CA ALA A 6 22.48 5.42 -22.53
C ALA A 6 23.90 4.95 -22.89
N SER A 7 24.15 3.66 -22.74
CA SER A 7 25.20 2.97 -23.48
C SER A 7 24.63 1.74 -24.18
N HIS A 8 24.68 1.80 -25.51
CA HIS A 8 24.34 0.78 -26.49
C HIS A 8 25.06 -0.55 -26.26
N PHE A 9 24.37 -1.67 -26.51
CA PHE A 9 24.99 -2.80 -27.21
C PHE A 9 23.98 -3.48 -28.15
N VAL A 10 24.34 -3.48 -29.44
CA VAL A 10 23.70 -4.20 -30.54
C VAL A 10 24.29 -5.61 -30.57
N SER A 11 23.44 -6.63 -30.71
CA SER A 11 23.86 -7.96 -31.18
C SER A 11 22.69 -8.69 -31.85
N ASN A 12 22.95 -9.17 -33.06
CA ASN A 12 22.04 -9.76 -34.03
C ASN A 12 21.94 -11.30 -33.88
N ARG A 13 20.85 -11.86 -34.47
CA ARG A 13 20.58 -13.27 -34.85
C ARG A 13 19.95 -14.12 -33.73
N SER A 14 19.01 -15.04 -33.98
CA SER A 14 18.51 -15.68 -35.21
C SER A 14 17.12 -16.30 -34.97
N ARG A 15 16.33 -16.37 -36.04
CA ARG A 15 15.10 -17.15 -36.18
C ARG A 15 15.35 -18.67 -36.04
N SER A 16 14.40 -19.38 -35.43
CA SER A 16 13.95 -20.69 -35.92
C SER A 16 12.49 -20.92 -35.53
N ALA A 17 11.68 -21.27 -36.52
CA ALA A 17 10.28 -21.66 -36.43
C ALA A 17 10.12 -23.06 -35.82
N TYR A 18 8.95 -23.38 -35.27
CA TYR A 18 8.22 -24.62 -35.58
C TYR A 18 6.75 -24.51 -35.14
N ASP A 19 5.89 -24.91 -36.08
CA ASP A 19 4.42 -25.00 -36.04
C ASP A 19 3.90 -26.10 -35.10
N GLY A 20 2.61 -26.01 -34.73
CA GLY A 20 1.86 -27.16 -34.25
C GLY A 20 0.62 -26.82 -33.45
N ALA A 21 -0.44 -26.39 -34.13
CA ALA A 21 -1.78 -26.21 -33.56
C ALA A 21 -2.43 -27.57 -33.23
N PHE A 22 -3.14 -27.64 -32.10
CA PHE A 22 -4.19 -28.62 -31.84
C PHE A 22 -5.43 -27.90 -31.33
N ASP A 23 -6.47 -27.92 -32.17
CA ASP A 23 -7.83 -27.46 -31.89
C ASP A 23 -8.48 -28.31 -30.79
N SER A 24 -9.09 -27.65 -29.81
CA SER A 24 -10.14 -28.25 -28.99
C SER A 24 -11.25 -27.21 -28.77
N GLU A 25 -12.49 -27.62 -29.06
CA GLU A 25 -13.66 -26.74 -29.16
C GLU A 25 -14.06 -26.07 -27.84
N PRO A 26 -14.59 -24.83 -27.87
CA PRO A 26 -15.05 -24.15 -26.67
C PRO A 26 -16.43 -24.67 -26.21
N VAL A 27 -16.49 -25.11 -24.95
CA VAL A 27 -17.71 -25.47 -24.23
C VAL A 27 -18.62 -24.24 -24.09
N LYS A 28 -19.84 -24.32 -24.65
CA LYS A 28 -20.88 -23.28 -24.51
C LYS A 28 -21.41 -23.23 -23.07
N PHE A 29 -21.07 -22.18 -22.33
CA PHE A 29 -21.79 -21.81 -21.11
C PHE A 29 -23.00 -20.92 -21.45
N GLN A 30 -24.19 -21.35 -21.02
CA GLN A 30 -25.43 -20.58 -21.15
C GLN A 30 -25.38 -19.37 -20.21
N SER A 31 -25.56 -18.18 -20.77
CA SER A 31 -25.63 -16.92 -20.02
C SER A 31 -27.04 -16.73 -19.44
N PHE A 32 -27.14 -16.65 -18.11
CA PHE A 32 -28.32 -16.13 -17.43
C PHE A 32 -28.29 -14.59 -17.51
N ARG A 33 -29.28 -14.00 -18.20
CA ARG A 33 -29.49 -12.54 -18.24
C ARG A 33 -30.11 -12.07 -16.93
N ILE A 34 -29.44 -11.14 -16.24
CA ILE A 34 -30.05 -10.30 -15.19
C ILE A 34 -30.52 -8.99 -15.87
N PRO A 35 -31.82 -8.67 -15.87
CA PRO A 35 -32.34 -7.51 -16.59
C PRO A 35 -32.50 -6.29 -15.66
N TYR A 36 -31.52 -5.39 -15.60
CA TYR A 36 -31.71 -3.92 -15.56
C TYR A 36 -30.36 -3.23 -15.37
N LEU A 37 -29.82 -2.58 -16.40
CA LEU A 37 -28.93 -1.40 -16.30
C LEU A 37 -28.79 -0.85 -17.73
N SER A 38 -29.47 0.25 -18.03
CA SER A 38 -29.36 0.95 -19.31
C SER A 38 -28.05 1.73 -19.35
N SER A 39 -27.11 1.29 -20.19
CA SER A 39 -25.87 2.03 -20.46
C SER A 39 -26.11 3.08 -21.56
N ARG A 40 -25.86 4.35 -21.24
CA ARG A 40 -25.48 5.37 -22.22
C ARG A 40 -24.09 5.86 -21.83
N ALA A 41 -23.07 5.19 -22.38
CA ALA A 41 -21.72 5.72 -22.44
C ALA A 41 -21.26 5.61 -23.89
N ALA A 42 -21.11 6.76 -24.54
CA ALA A 42 -20.60 6.88 -25.89
C ALA A 42 -19.14 6.40 -25.92
N ALA A 43 -18.86 5.45 -26.81
CA ALA A 43 -17.54 4.89 -26.99
C ALA A 43 -16.63 5.88 -27.75
N HIS A 44 -15.48 6.21 -27.16
CA HIS A 44 -14.31 6.62 -27.92
C HIS A 44 -13.49 5.35 -28.22
N GLU A 45 -13.45 4.97 -29.49
CA GLU A 45 -12.67 3.84 -29.99
C GLU A 45 -11.20 4.22 -30.17
N GLY A 46 -10.29 3.43 -29.59
CA GLY A 46 -8.85 3.51 -29.86
C GLY A 46 -8.02 2.85 -28.75
N LEU A 47 -7.45 1.68 -29.05
CA LEU A 47 -6.58 0.85 -28.19
C LEU A 47 -7.24 0.17 -26.96
N ARG A 48 -8.06 -0.86 -27.22
CA ARG A 48 -8.24 -1.95 -26.24
C ARG A 48 -7.30 -3.10 -26.58
N SER A 49 -6.16 -3.16 -25.89
CA SER A 49 -5.34 -4.38 -25.86
C SER A 49 -6.13 -5.51 -25.21
N ARG A 50 -6.03 -6.71 -25.79
CA ARG A 50 -6.64 -7.96 -25.33
C ARG A 50 -6.24 -8.30 -23.88
N ASN A 51 -6.98 -7.79 -22.91
CA ASN A 51 -7.13 -8.34 -21.57
C ASN A 51 -8.60 -8.13 -21.21
N VAL A 52 -9.42 -9.11 -21.57
CA VAL A 52 -10.83 -9.14 -21.20
C VAL A 52 -10.86 -9.45 -19.71
N VAL A 53 -10.98 -8.43 -18.86
CA VAL A 53 -11.48 -8.61 -17.50
C VAL A 53 -12.99 -8.82 -17.65
N ASP A 54 -13.39 -10.07 -17.73
CA ASP A 54 -14.78 -10.48 -17.70
C ASP A 54 -15.43 -9.99 -16.39
N SER A 55 -16.39 -9.07 -16.52
CA SER A 55 -17.14 -8.41 -15.44
C SER A 55 -16.26 -7.68 -14.40
N LEU A 56 -16.35 -6.35 -14.32
CA LEU A 56 -15.79 -5.57 -13.22
C LEU A 56 -16.49 -5.99 -11.91
N GLN A 57 -15.96 -7.00 -11.22
CA GLN A 57 -16.34 -7.28 -9.85
C GLN A 57 -15.95 -6.05 -9.02
N ILE A 58 -16.95 -5.41 -8.43
CA ILE A 58 -16.76 -4.30 -7.50
C ILE A 58 -16.05 -4.89 -6.27
N MET A 59 -14.84 -4.40 -5.99
CA MET A 59 -14.01 -4.80 -4.85
C MET A 59 -13.91 -3.67 -3.83
N ASN A 60 -13.49 -4.04 -2.63
CA ASN A 60 -13.14 -3.11 -1.56
C ASN A 60 -11.62 -3.06 -1.46
N LEU A 61 -11.05 -1.89 -1.71
CA LEU A 61 -9.61 -1.68 -1.79
C LEU A 61 -9.16 -0.74 -0.67
N VAL A 62 -8.17 -1.16 0.11
CA VAL A 62 -7.57 -0.33 1.16
C VAL A 62 -6.09 -0.15 0.86
N PHE A 63 -5.73 1.04 0.38
CA PHE A 63 -4.34 1.39 0.13
C PHE A 63 -3.71 1.91 1.42
N VAL A 64 -2.56 1.37 1.79
CA VAL A 64 -1.85 1.76 3.01
C VAL A 64 -0.48 2.29 2.61
N GLY A 65 -0.09 3.44 3.15
CA GLY A 65 1.22 4.03 2.85
C GLY A 65 1.63 5.06 3.89
N ALA A 66 2.93 5.33 3.92
CA ALA A 66 3.47 6.43 4.73
C ALA A 66 3.27 7.81 4.07
N GLU A 67 2.86 7.87 2.81
CA GLU A 67 2.62 9.10 2.07
C GLU A 67 1.27 9.05 1.35
N VAL A 68 0.64 10.20 1.18
CA VAL A 68 -0.57 10.38 0.39
C VAL A 68 -0.66 11.85 -0.04
N ALA A 69 -0.55 12.12 -1.34
CA ALA A 69 -0.72 13.47 -1.86
C ALA A 69 -2.20 13.91 -1.76
N PRO A 70 -2.47 15.21 -1.48
CA PRO A 70 -1.50 16.30 -1.30
C PRO A 70 -0.99 16.49 0.14
N TRP A 71 -1.40 15.65 1.09
CA TRP A 71 -1.16 15.87 2.53
C TRP A 71 0.28 15.61 2.96
N SER A 72 0.88 14.52 2.48
CA SER A 72 2.23 14.12 2.85
C SER A 72 2.92 13.46 1.67
N LYS A 73 3.96 14.10 1.14
CA LYS A 73 4.66 13.69 -0.08
C LYS A 73 6.14 14.08 0.00
N THR A 74 7.02 13.11 -0.21
CA THR A 74 8.47 13.33 -0.41
C THR A 74 8.92 12.92 -1.81
N GLY A 75 8.21 11.97 -2.43
CA GLY A 75 8.52 11.47 -3.76
C GLY A 75 7.33 10.76 -4.42
N GLY A 76 7.63 9.82 -5.31
CA GLY A 76 6.61 9.15 -6.13
C GLY A 76 5.60 8.29 -5.36
N LEU A 77 5.92 7.87 -4.13
CA LEU A 77 4.98 7.13 -3.29
C LEU A 77 3.71 7.95 -3.02
N GLY A 78 3.87 9.21 -2.58
CA GLY A 78 2.75 10.11 -2.33
C GLY A 78 1.91 10.37 -3.58
N ASP A 79 2.55 10.46 -4.75
CA ASP A 79 1.84 10.63 -6.03
C ASP A 79 1.00 9.42 -6.41
N VAL A 80 1.53 8.21 -6.24
CA VAL A 80 0.76 6.99 -6.50
C VAL A 80 -0.45 6.90 -5.59
N LEU A 81 -0.29 7.11 -4.27
CA LEU A 81 -1.44 7.10 -3.35
C LEU A 81 -2.36 8.32 -3.55
N GLY A 82 -1.88 9.40 -4.16
CA GLY A 82 -2.70 10.53 -4.58
C GLY A 82 -3.62 10.19 -5.75
N GLY A 83 -3.07 9.57 -6.81
CA GLY A 83 -3.74 9.40 -8.10
C GLY A 83 -4.34 8.02 -8.40
N LEU A 84 -3.72 6.92 -7.96
CA LEU A 84 -4.22 5.56 -8.23
C LEU A 84 -5.54 5.24 -7.50
N PRO A 85 -5.72 5.58 -6.20
CA PRO A 85 -6.98 5.30 -5.51
C PRO A 85 -8.21 5.98 -6.12
N PRO A 86 -8.17 7.28 -6.52
CA PRO A 86 -9.28 7.89 -7.26
C PRO A 86 -9.58 7.20 -8.59
N ALA A 87 -8.56 6.82 -9.36
CA ALA A 87 -8.77 6.09 -10.61
C ALA A 87 -9.44 4.72 -10.40
N MET A 88 -9.16 4.05 -9.29
CA MET A 88 -9.85 2.81 -8.91
C MET A 88 -11.30 3.07 -8.48
N ALA A 89 -11.56 4.17 -7.77
CA ALA A 89 -12.92 4.58 -7.41
C ALA A 89 -13.75 4.94 -8.64
N ASP A 90 -13.16 5.61 -9.64
CA ASP A 90 -13.81 5.93 -10.91
C ASP A 90 -14.17 4.67 -11.73
N ASN A 91 -13.45 3.56 -11.51
CA ASN A 91 -13.79 2.24 -12.06
C ASN A 91 -14.88 1.50 -11.25
N GLY A 92 -15.47 2.14 -10.24
CA GLY A 92 -16.61 1.63 -9.47
C GLY A 92 -16.24 0.82 -8.22
N HIS A 93 -14.94 0.70 -7.88
CA HIS A 93 -14.52 0.06 -6.64
C HIS A 93 -14.79 0.95 -5.43
N ARG A 94 -14.99 0.35 -4.26
CA ARG A 94 -14.97 1.11 -3.01
C ARG A 94 -13.52 1.22 -2.55
N VAL A 95 -13.03 2.44 -2.40
CA VAL A 95 -11.61 2.68 -2.15
C VAL A 95 -11.38 3.52 -0.90
N MET A 96 -10.45 3.07 -0.07
CA MET A 96 -9.93 3.79 1.08
C MET A 96 -8.42 3.95 0.97
N THR A 97 -7.87 5.04 1.51
CA THR A 97 -6.44 5.14 1.82
C THR A 97 -6.21 5.38 3.29
N VAL A 98 -5.22 4.70 3.87
CA VAL A 98 -4.78 4.86 5.25
C VAL A 98 -3.34 5.35 5.27
N ALA A 99 -3.09 6.46 5.94
CA ALA A 99 -1.76 7.03 6.13
C ALA A 99 -1.64 7.70 7.51
N PRO A 100 -0.43 7.98 8.01
CA PRO A 100 -0.29 8.77 9.23
C PRO A 100 -0.70 10.23 9.06
N ARG A 101 -1.17 10.84 10.15
CA ARG A 101 -1.42 12.27 10.24
C ARG A 101 -0.17 12.97 10.75
N TYR A 102 0.60 13.53 9.83
CA TYR A 102 1.85 14.22 10.20
C TYR A 102 1.68 15.69 10.55
N ASP A 103 0.58 16.31 10.08
CA ASP A 103 0.25 17.71 10.33
C ASP A 103 -1.26 17.88 10.55
N GLN A 104 -1.67 19.07 10.98
CA GLN A 104 -3.07 19.43 11.19
C GLN A 104 -3.75 19.76 9.86
N TYR A 105 -4.09 18.71 9.10
CA TYR A 105 -4.73 18.84 7.79
C TYR A 105 -6.08 19.56 7.89
N LYS A 106 -6.23 20.68 7.16
CA LYS A 106 -7.41 21.55 7.19
C LYS A 106 -8.70 20.86 6.76
N ASP A 107 -8.62 19.92 5.81
CA ASP A 107 -9.75 19.24 5.20
C ASP A 107 -10.03 17.85 5.80
N ALA A 108 -9.34 17.48 6.88
CA ALA A 108 -9.60 16.25 7.63
C ALA A 108 -10.29 16.56 8.96
N TRP A 109 -11.36 15.83 9.28
CA TRP A 109 -12.10 15.98 10.53
C TRP A 109 -11.86 14.79 11.47
N ASP A 110 -11.91 15.04 12.78
CA ASP A 110 -11.85 13.99 13.79
C ASP A 110 -13.13 13.15 13.72
N THR A 111 -12.96 11.83 13.72
CA THR A 111 -14.06 10.87 13.65
C THR A 111 -14.66 10.58 15.03
N GLY A 112 -13.97 10.96 16.11
CA GLY A 112 -14.32 10.64 17.49
C GLY A 112 -14.01 9.19 17.88
N ILE A 113 -13.45 8.40 16.98
CA ILE A 113 -13.03 7.02 17.24
C ILE A 113 -11.66 7.05 17.92
N VAL A 114 -11.58 6.36 19.04
CA VAL A 114 -10.35 6.20 19.84
C VAL A 114 -10.08 4.71 20.00
N VAL A 115 -8.86 4.30 19.70
CA VAL A 115 -8.41 2.92 19.86
C VAL A 115 -7.14 2.90 20.71
N GLU A 116 -7.11 1.99 21.68
CA GLU A 116 -5.90 1.71 22.46
C GLU A 116 -5.22 0.46 21.90
N LEU A 117 -3.90 0.54 21.70
CA LEU A 117 -3.12 -0.64 21.33
C LEU A 117 -1.79 -0.68 22.06
N LYS A 118 -1.26 -1.89 22.22
CA LYS A 118 0.07 -2.09 22.76
C LYS A 118 1.13 -2.00 21.65
N VAL A 119 2.03 -1.02 21.73
CA VAL A 119 3.18 -0.86 20.83
C VAL A 119 4.43 -0.60 21.67
N GLY A 120 5.53 -1.31 21.40
CA GLY A 120 6.79 -1.09 22.11
C GLY A 120 6.72 -1.30 23.63
N GLY A 121 5.75 -2.07 24.12
CA GLY A 121 5.56 -2.34 25.55
C GLY A 121 4.61 -1.38 26.27
N SER A 122 4.25 -0.26 25.65
CA SER A 122 3.30 0.74 26.17
C SER A 122 1.92 0.61 25.50
N ILE A 123 0.87 1.00 26.21
CA ILE A 123 -0.45 1.20 25.61
C ILE A 123 -0.49 2.63 25.07
N GLU A 124 -0.74 2.74 23.77
CA GLU A 124 -0.81 4.00 23.03
C GLU A 124 -2.26 4.27 22.62
N THR A 125 -2.69 5.53 22.75
CA THR A 125 -4.04 5.98 22.36
C THR A 125 -3.99 6.62 20.99
N VAL A 126 -4.77 6.08 20.05
CA VAL A 126 -4.78 6.51 18.65
C VAL A 126 -6.15 7.05 18.26
N HIS A 127 -6.14 8.16 17.54
CA HIS A 127 -7.33 8.78 16.97
C HIS A 127 -7.35 8.60 15.45
N PHE A 128 -8.55 8.66 14.87
CA PHE A 128 -8.72 8.61 13.41
C PHE A 128 -9.33 9.91 12.90
N PHE A 129 -8.69 10.47 11.88
CA PHE A 129 -9.22 11.58 11.11
C PHE A 129 -9.66 11.09 9.75
N HIS A 130 -10.71 11.69 9.19
CA HIS A 130 -11.26 11.28 7.90
C HIS A 130 -11.46 12.47 6.96
N CYS A 131 -11.34 12.20 5.66
CA CYS A 131 -11.71 13.11 4.58
C CYS A 131 -12.25 12.28 3.41
N HIS A 132 -13.37 12.68 2.83
CA HIS A 132 -13.87 12.06 1.59
C HIS A 132 -13.54 12.96 0.40
N LYS A 133 -12.71 12.48 -0.54
CA LYS A 133 -12.21 13.30 -1.65
C LYS A 133 -11.95 12.46 -2.91
N LYS A 134 -12.43 12.94 -4.06
CA LYS A 134 -12.34 12.27 -5.37
C LYS A 134 -12.82 10.80 -5.31
N GLY A 135 -13.96 10.54 -4.65
CA GLY A 135 -14.54 9.20 -4.52
C GLY A 135 -13.83 8.23 -3.56
N VAL A 136 -12.82 8.71 -2.83
CA VAL A 136 -11.98 7.90 -1.94
C VAL A 136 -12.18 8.31 -0.48
N ASP A 137 -12.36 7.33 0.40
CA ASP A 137 -12.30 7.51 1.85
C ASP A 137 -10.82 7.64 2.29
N ARG A 138 -10.40 8.83 2.71
CA ARG A 138 -9.04 9.10 3.18
C ARG A 138 -9.04 9.07 4.71
N VAL A 139 -8.34 8.12 5.30
CA VAL A 139 -8.21 7.97 6.74
C VAL A 139 -6.79 8.29 7.17
N PHE A 140 -6.66 9.11 8.21
CA PHE A 140 -5.39 9.49 8.80
C PHE A 140 -5.29 9.01 10.24
N ILE A 141 -4.21 8.31 10.55
CA ILE A 141 -3.90 7.82 11.90
C ILE A 141 -3.22 8.94 12.67
N ASP A 142 -3.90 9.45 13.68
CA ASP A 142 -3.43 10.55 14.52
C ASP A 142 -2.80 10.00 15.80
N HIS A 143 -1.52 10.33 15.98
CA HIS A 143 -0.71 9.91 17.11
C HIS A 143 0.45 10.89 17.33
N PRO A 144 0.87 11.19 18.57
CA PRO A 144 2.01 12.08 18.85
C PRO A 144 3.33 11.68 18.20
N MET A 145 3.52 10.39 17.87
CA MET A 145 4.73 9.93 17.14
C MET A 145 4.74 10.39 15.68
N PHE A 146 3.60 10.76 15.09
CA PHE A 146 3.54 11.27 13.72
C PHE A 146 3.40 12.77 13.67
N LEU A 147 2.59 13.32 14.58
CA LEU A 147 2.14 14.70 14.52
C LEU A 147 3.26 15.66 14.93
N GLU A 148 3.61 16.57 14.02
CA GLU A 148 4.49 17.68 14.37
C GLU A 148 3.81 18.60 15.38
N LYS A 149 4.56 19.02 16.41
CA LYS A 149 4.04 19.91 17.47
C LYS A 149 3.70 21.31 16.95
N VAL A 150 4.19 21.68 15.77
CA VAL A 150 3.97 23.00 15.16
C VAL A 150 3.44 22.82 13.75
N TRP A 151 2.31 23.48 13.46
CA TRP A 151 1.64 23.44 12.15
C TRP A 151 2.57 23.90 11.02
N GLY A 152 2.58 23.15 9.92
CA GLY A 152 3.23 23.49 8.66
C GLY A 152 4.70 23.09 8.62
N LYS A 153 5.17 22.37 9.65
CA LYS A 153 6.60 22.02 9.80
C LYS A 153 6.97 20.64 9.29
N THR A 154 6.00 19.76 9.03
CA THR A 154 6.31 18.41 8.57
C THR A 154 7.13 18.45 7.29
N GLY A 155 6.72 19.24 6.28
CA GLY A 155 7.41 19.32 4.99
C GLY A 155 7.79 17.92 4.45
N GLY A 156 9.06 17.74 4.06
CA GLY A 156 9.61 16.44 3.67
C GLY A 156 10.16 15.57 4.81
N LYS A 157 10.01 15.99 6.08
CA LYS A 157 10.60 15.33 7.27
C LYS A 157 9.74 14.20 7.81
N ILE A 158 9.18 13.39 6.91
CA ILE A 158 8.28 12.29 7.26
C ILE A 158 9.03 11.17 7.97
N TYR A 159 10.22 10.85 7.48
CA TYR A 159 11.02 9.70 7.91
C TYR A 159 12.14 10.07 8.86
N GLY A 160 12.47 11.35 8.97
CA GLY A 160 13.62 11.82 9.73
C GLY A 160 13.80 13.33 9.67
N PRO A 161 14.64 13.91 10.55
CA PRO A 161 14.82 15.35 10.64
C PRO A 161 15.58 15.93 9.44
N LEU A 162 16.42 15.12 8.79
CA LEU A 162 17.27 15.44 7.64
C LEU A 162 17.31 14.26 6.67
N THR A 163 17.52 14.53 5.38
CA THR A 163 17.70 13.46 4.39
C THR A 163 18.89 12.58 4.76
N GLY A 164 18.66 11.26 4.81
CA GLY A 164 19.68 10.28 5.18
C GLY A 164 19.85 10.06 6.68
N THR A 165 19.05 10.73 7.52
CA THR A 165 18.99 10.46 8.96
C THR A 165 17.56 10.14 9.34
N ASP A 166 17.30 8.90 9.74
CA ASP A 166 15.97 8.42 10.12
C ASP A 166 15.66 8.78 11.59
N TYR A 167 14.38 8.89 11.94
CA TYR A 167 13.97 8.91 13.35
C TYR A 167 14.18 7.53 13.98
N GLU A 168 14.66 7.49 15.23
CA GLU A 168 14.91 6.25 15.98
C GLU A 168 13.63 5.45 16.25
N ASP A 169 12.49 6.13 16.32
CA ASP A 169 11.17 5.53 16.60
C ASP A 169 10.43 5.06 15.34
N ASN A 170 11.03 5.14 14.15
CA ASN A 170 10.40 4.74 12.88
C ASN A 170 9.83 3.32 12.92
N GLN A 171 10.51 2.40 13.62
CA GLN A 171 10.03 1.04 13.79
C GLN A 171 8.70 0.98 14.55
N LEU A 172 8.54 1.78 15.61
CA LEU A 172 7.29 1.85 16.38
C LEU A 172 6.20 2.59 15.61
N ARG A 173 6.56 3.72 14.98
CA ARG A 173 5.67 4.52 14.12
C ARG A 173 4.98 3.66 13.07
N PHE A 174 5.76 2.92 12.28
CA PHE A 174 5.20 2.16 11.17
C PHE A 174 4.59 0.82 11.59
N SER A 175 4.98 0.27 12.74
CA SER A 175 4.23 -0.82 13.38
C SER A 175 2.83 -0.37 13.81
N LEU A 176 2.73 0.82 14.43
CA LEU A 176 1.46 1.43 14.81
C LEU A 176 0.58 1.68 13.58
N LEU A 177 1.12 2.22 12.48
CA LEU A 177 0.42 2.38 11.20
C LEU A 177 -0.21 1.06 10.72
N CYS A 178 0.58 -0.02 10.69
CA CYS A 178 0.09 -1.31 10.20
C CYS A 178 -0.99 -1.91 11.10
N GLN A 179 -0.84 -1.85 12.42
CA GLN A 179 -1.82 -2.40 13.36
C GLN A 179 -3.14 -1.61 13.33
N MET A 180 -3.04 -0.28 13.27
CA MET A 180 -4.21 0.62 13.24
C MET A 180 -4.98 0.59 11.92
N THR A 181 -4.34 0.14 10.83
CA THR A 181 -5.00 0.00 9.53
C THR A 181 -6.25 -0.86 9.63
N PHE A 182 -6.20 -2.01 10.29
CA PHE A 182 -7.34 -2.92 10.39
C PHE A 182 -8.50 -2.32 11.20
N SER A 183 -8.19 -1.59 12.28
CA SER A 183 -9.21 -0.87 13.05
C SER A 183 -9.87 0.23 12.20
N SER A 184 -9.07 0.97 11.43
CA SER A 184 -9.56 2.03 10.54
C SER A 184 -10.41 1.52 9.38
N SER A 185 -10.04 0.38 8.78
CA SER A 185 -10.81 -0.21 7.69
C SER A 185 -12.13 -0.79 8.16
N SER A 186 -12.20 -1.20 9.43
CA SER A 186 -13.41 -1.79 10.02
C SER A 186 -14.39 -0.73 10.50
N ALA A 187 -13.93 0.46 10.88
CA ALA A 187 -14.79 1.55 11.28
C ALA A 187 -15.66 2.02 10.10
N SER A 188 -16.98 1.74 10.14
CA SER A 188 -17.90 2.40 9.24
C SER A 188 -18.15 3.80 9.77
N PHE A 189 -17.59 4.82 9.12
CA PHE A 189 -17.88 6.23 9.41
C PHE A 189 -19.31 6.59 8.97
N LYS A 190 -20.31 5.99 9.61
CA LYS A 190 -21.73 6.34 9.47
C LYS A 190 -22.20 6.97 10.76
N SER A 191 -22.68 8.22 10.69
CA SER A 191 -23.37 8.84 11.81
C SER A 191 -24.74 8.17 12.00
N SER A 192 -24.85 7.21 12.92
CA SER A 192 -26.16 6.78 13.40
C SER A 192 -26.09 6.23 14.81
N THR A 193 -26.82 6.89 15.70
CA THR A 193 -26.95 6.65 17.13
C THR A 193 -27.69 5.33 17.41
N SER A 194 -26.97 4.28 17.80
CA SER A 194 -27.56 3.20 18.60
C SER A 194 -26.48 2.44 19.37
N GLN A 195 -26.65 2.32 20.69
CA GLN A 195 -25.76 1.58 21.59
C GLN A 195 -26.12 0.09 21.58
N GLN A 196 -25.18 -0.77 21.20
CA GLN A 196 -25.16 -2.18 21.62
C GLN A 196 -23.73 -2.60 21.91
N GLN A 197 -23.58 -3.37 23.00
CA GLN A 197 -22.31 -3.73 23.62
C GLN A 197 -21.86 -5.09 23.10
N PHE A 198 -20.74 -5.16 22.38
CA PHE A 198 -20.11 -6.44 22.03
C PHE A 198 -18.88 -6.67 22.93
N ASN A 199 -18.86 -7.83 23.57
CA ASN A 199 -17.80 -8.25 24.48
C ASN A 199 -16.81 -9.11 23.69
N THR A 200 -15.70 -8.52 23.24
CA THR A 200 -14.60 -9.28 22.60
C THR A 200 -13.45 -9.44 23.58
N SER A 201 -13.13 -10.68 23.94
CA SER A 201 -12.09 -11.08 24.89
C SER A 201 -10.67 -11.00 24.31
N LEU A 202 -10.33 -9.91 23.65
CA LEU A 202 -8.97 -9.61 23.18
C LEU A 202 -8.47 -8.39 23.96
N ASP A 203 -7.16 -8.33 24.24
CA ASP A 203 -6.48 -7.26 25.00
C ASP A 203 -6.53 -5.86 24.34
N HIS A 204 -7.53 -5.60 23.49
CA HIS A 204 -7.89 -4.32 22.91
C HIS A 204 -9.23 -3.87 23.49
N VAL A 205 -9.19 -2.97 24.46
CA VAL A 205 -10.40 -2.32 24.97
C VAL A 205 -10.78 -1.21 23.99
N VAL A 206 -11.77 -1.44 23.15
CA VAL A 206 -12.36 -0.39 22.29
C VAL A 206 -13.46 0.31 23.11
N TYR A 207 -13.21 1.53 23.57
CA TYR A 207 -14.24 2.38 24.16
C TYR A 207 -15.07 3.04 23.05
N GLU A 208 -16.10 2.34 22.56
CA GLU A 208 -16.91 2.84 21.45
C GLU A 208 -18.07 3.71 21.93
N ARG A 209 -18.03 5.01 21.62
CA ARG A 209 -19.24 5.86 21.54
C ARG A 209 -19.91 5.59 20.19
N SER A 210 -20.74 4.56 20.13
CA SER A 210 -21.72 4.27 19.05
C SER A 210 -21.33 4.68 17.63
N LEU A 211 -20.31 4.01 17.06
CA LEU A 211 -20.22 3.80 15.62
C LEU A 211 -20.43 2.30 15.36
N PHE A 212 -20.87 1.93 14.16
CA PHE A 212 -20.88 0.52 13.75
C PHE A 212 -19.57 0.23 13.04
N ILE A 213 -18.73 -0.61 13.61
CA ILE A 213 -17.57 -1.19 12.92
C ILE A 213 -18.09 -2.28 11.97
N ILE A 214 -18.21 -1.96 10.67
CA ILE A 214 -18.49 -2.94 9.62
C ILE A 214 -17.16 -3.35 9.01
N PHE A 215 -16.66 -4.52 9.41
CA PHE A 215 -15.50 -5.13 8.78
C PHE A 215 -15.81 -5.44 7.32
N TRP A 216 -14.96 -4.96 6.41
CA TRP A 216 -14.91 -5.48 5.04
C TRP A 216 -14.30 -6.88 5.08
N GLU A 217 -15.09 -7.93 5.30
CA GLU A 217 -14.53 -9.30 5.32
C GLU A 217 -13.87 -9.64 3.97
N ASP A 218 -14.43 -9.12 2.87
CA ASP A 218 -13.90 -9.20 1.51
C ASP A 218 -13.19 -7.89 1.14
N VAL A 219 -11.90 -7.81 1.45
CA VAL A 219 -11.05 -6.63 1.19
C VAL A 219 -9.71 -7.02 0.61
N VAL A 220 -9.21 -6.21 -0.32
CA VAL A 220 -7.83 -6.27 -0.79
C VAL A 220 -7.07 -5.09 -0.20
N PHE A 221 -6.10 -5.39 0.64
CA PHE A 221 -5.15 -4.40 1.12
C PHE A 221 -4.02 -4.24 0.11
N VAL A 222 -3.68 -3.00 -0.19
CA VAL A 222 -2.52 -2.64 -1.03
C VAL A 222 -1.50 -1.95 -0.15
N ALA A 223 -0.52 -2.72 0.34
CA ALA A 223 0.57 -2.24 1.18
C ALA A 223 1.68 -1.64 0.31
N ASN A 224 2.06 -0.39 0.52
CA ASN A 224 3.07 0.31 -0.25
C ASN A 224 4.37 0.51 0.54
N ASN A 225 5.48 -0.02 0.01
CA ASN A 225 6.84 0.05 0.56
C ASN A 225 7.01 -0.55 1.97
N TRP A 226 8.26 -0.56 2.45
CA TRP A 226 8.66 -1.17 3.72
C TRP A 226 7.83 -0.71 4.93
N HIS A 227 7.39 0.55 4.96
CA HIS A 227 6.56 1.12 6.04
C HIS A 227 5.29 0.31 6.33
N THR A 228 4.77 -0.41 5.33
CA THR A 228 3.53 -1.18 5.43
C THR A 228 3.75 -2.68 5.28
N ALA A 229 5.02 -3.12 5.27
CA ALA A 229 5.38 -4.51 5.04
C ALA A 229 5.01 -5.46 6.18
N LEU A 230 4.66 -4.94 7.37
CA LEU A 230 4.13 -5.74 8.48
C LEU A 230 2.65 -6.11 8.31
N LEU A 231 1.92 -5.40 7.44
CA LEU A 231 0.49 -5.61 7.24
C LEU A 231 0.10 -7.07 6.98
N PRO A 232 0.73 -7.84 6.06
CA PRO A 232 0.37 -9.25 5.87
C PRO A 232 0.66 -10.12 7.10
N CYS A 233 1.71 -9.82 7.88
CA CYS A 233 2.02 -10.54 9.11
C CYS A 233 0.92 -10.33 10.16
N TYR A 234 0.52 -9.07 10.39
CA TYR A 234 -0.54 -8.73 11.33
C TYR A 234 -1.91 -9.26 10.90
N LEU A 235 -2.23 -9.21 9.61
CA LEU A 235 -3.47 -9.78 9.07
C LEU A 235 -3.59 -11.27 9.43
N LYS A 236 -2.54 -12.06 9.14
CA LYS A 236 -2.52 -13.50 9.41
C LYS A 236 -2.59 -13.83 10.90
N THR A 237 -1.87 -13.06 11.73
CA THR A 237 -1.67 -13.37 13.16
C THR A 237 -2.76 -12.86 14.08
N MET A 238 -3.23 -11.63 13.86
CA MET A 238 -4.14 -10.97 14.78
C MET A 238 -5.60 -11.12 14.35
N TYR A 239 -5.86 -11.24 13.04
CA TYR A 239 -7.22 -11.21 12.51
C TYR A 239 -7.67 -12.57 11.96
N GLN A 240 -6.93 -13.14 11.01
CA GLN A 240 -7.34 -14.39 10.35
C GLN A 240 -7.34 -15.60 11.32
N SER A 241 -6.42 -15.63 12.27
CA SER A 241 -6.39 -16.60 13.37
C SER A 241 -7.66 -16.56 14.26
N HIS A 242 -8.32 -15.41 14.33
CA HIS A 242 -9.56 -15.17 15.08
C HIS A 242 -10.80 -15.10 14.20
N SER A 243 -10.72 -15.65 12.98
CA SER A 243 -11.84 -15.67 12.03
C SER A 243 -12.31 -14.32 11.50
N ILE A 244 -11.51 -13.25 11.64
CA ILE A 244 -11.76 -11.92 11.07
C ILE A 244 -10.94 -11.78 9.77
N TYR A 245 -11.47 -11.11 8.75
CA TYR A 245 -10.77 -10.90 7.47
C TYR A 245 -10.31 -12.20 6.77
N LYS A 246 -11.09 -13.29 6.89
CA LYS A 246 -10.72 -14.61 6.33
C LYS A 246 -10.42 -14.58 4.83
N ASN A 247 -11.21 -13.82 4.09
CA ASN A 247 -11.08 -13.71 2.64
C ASN A 247 -10.17 -12.56 2.21
N ALA A 248 -9.70 -11.74 3.17
CA ALA A 248 -8.87 -10.60 2.84
C ALA A 248 -7.53 -11.03 2.26
N LYS A 249 -7.04 -10.22 1.32
CA LYS A 249 -5.79 -10.45 0.60
C LYS A 249 -4.89 -9.23 0.69
N VAL A 250 -3.57 -9.44 0.67
CA VAL A 250 -2.59 -8.36 0.66
C VAL A 250 -1.77 -8.39 -0.62
N ALA A 251 -1.86 -7.30 -1.39
CA ALA A 251 -0.90 -6.98 -2.44
C ALA A 251 0.18 -6.05 -1.87
N PHE A 252 1.45 -6.44 -1.96
CA PHE A 252 2.59 -5.64 -1.54
C PHE A 252 3.26 -4.97 -2.74
N CYS A 253 3.27 -3.64 -2.75
CA CYS A 253 3.81 -2.81 -3.83
C CYS A 253 5.17 -2.21 -3.44
N ILE A 254 6.20 -2.56 -4.22
CA ILE A 254 7.56 -2.03 -4.09
C ILE A 254 7.69 -0.82 -5.00
N HIS A 255 7.84 0.37 -4.42
CA HIS A 255 8.10 1.60 -5.18
C HIS A 255 9.59 1.89 -5.29
N ASN A 256 10.37 1.48 -4.29
CA ASN A 256 11.82 1.65 -4.28
C ASN A 256 12.47 0.56 -3.42
N ILE A 257 13.35 -0.25 -4.02
CA ILE A 257 13.99 -1.40 -3.38
C ILE A 257 15.13 -1.01 -2.43
N ALA A 258 15.66 0.22 -2.55
CA ALA A 258 16.77 0.68 -1.72
C ALA A 258 16.38 0.84 -0.25
N TYR A 259 15.09 1.14 0.02
CA TYR A 259 14.57 1.35 1.38
C TYR A 259 13.77 0.14 1.83
N GLN A 260 14.34 -0.67 2.73
CA GLN A 260 13.80 -1.99 3.06
C GLN A 260 13.31 -2.14 4.52
N GLY A 261 13.51 -1.12 5.37
CA GLY A 261 13.25 -1.24 6.80
C GLY A 261 14.16 -2.28 7.46
N ARG A 262 15.48 -2.04 7.43
CA ARG A 262 16.50 -2.91 8.01
C ARG A 262 16.81 -2.46 9.44
N PHE A 263 16.32 -3.19 10.43
CA PHE A 263 16.50 -2.88 11.86
C PHE A 263 17.36 -3.93 12.58
N ALA A 264 17.76 -3.69 13.84
CA ALA A 264 18.56 -4.65 14.56
C ALA A 264 17.76 -5.94 14.79
N TYR A 265 18.45 -7.09 14.76
CA TYR A 265 17.78 -8.39 14.88
C TYR A 265 16.99 -8.53 16.20
N LEU A 266 17.49 -7.93 17.28
CA LEU A 266 16.86 -7.96 18.60
C LEU A 266 15.54 -7.17 18.65
N ASP A 267 15.37 -6.19 17.76
CA ASP A 267 14.21 -5.31 17.75
C ASP A 267 12.94 -6.02 17.24
N PHE A 268 13.04 -7.27 16.77
CA PHE A 268 11.87 -8.08 16.42
C PHE A 268 10.86 -8.18 17.57
N ALA A 269 11.35 -8.23 18.82
CA ALA A 269 10.51 -8.30 20.01
C ALA A 269 9.58 -7.09 20.15
N CYS A 270 9.94 -5.92 19.59
CA CYS A 270 9.12 -4.72 19.62
C CYS A 270 7.89 -4.78 18.71
N LEU A 271 7.83 -5.75 17.77
CA LEU A 271 6.75 -5.85 16.79
C LEU A 271 5.50 -6.55 17.31
N ASN A 272 5.55 -7.17 18.50
CA ASN A 272 4.47 -8.00 19.03
C ASN A 272 3.97 -9.07 18.03
N LEU A 273 4.88 -9.59 17.20
CA LEU A 273 4.61 -10.68 16.26
C LEU A 273 5.05 -12.03 16.87
N PRO A 274 4.31 -13.12 16.63
CA PRO A 274 4.74 -14.45 17.05
C PRO A 274 6.04 -14.89 16.36
N ASP A 275 6.86 -15.67 17.07
CA ASP A 275 8.18 -16.13 16.58
C ASP A 275 8.13 -16.90 15.25
N GLN A 276 6.97 -17.47 14.89
CA GLN A 276 6.79 -18.17 13.61
C GLN A 276 7.09 -17.29 12.37
N PHE A 277 6.97 -15.95 12.49
CA PHE A 277 7.27 -15.02 11.41
C PHE A 277 8.74 -14.60 11.37
N LYS A 278 9.53 -14.90 12.40
CA LYS A 278 10.90 -14.40 12.55
C LYS A 278 11.80 -14.76 11.38
N SER A 279 11.60 -15.94 10.78
CA SER A 279 12.31 -16.38 9.57
C SER A 279 12.01 -15.51 8.35
N SER A 280 10.79 -14.98 8.23
CA SER A 280 10.41 -14.06 7.16
C SER A 280 11.18 -12.73 7.28
N PHE A 281 11.49 -12.29 8.50
CA PHE A 281 12.31 -11.09 8.75
C PHE A 281 13.81 -11.32 8.71
N ASP A 282 14.28 -12.53 9.05
CA ASP A 282 15.71 -12.82 9.22
C ASP A 282 16.50 -12.54 7.94
N PHE A 283 17.51 -11.69 8.03
CA PHE A 283 18.22 -11.16 6.88
C PHE A 283 19.69 -10.89 7.22
N ILE A 284 20.58 -11.25 6.31
CA ILE A 284 22.00 -10.91 6.40
C ILE A 284 22.23 -9.69 5.51
N ASP A 285 22.45 -8.54 6.15
CA ASP A 285 22.81 -7.30 5.46
C ASP A 285 24.32 -7.30 5.22
N GLY A 286 24.76 -7.07 3.99
CA GLY A 286 26.16 -6.84 3.67
C GLY A 286 26.68 -7.58 2.44
N TYR A 287 26.24 -7.18 1.26
CA TYR A 287 26.97 -7.30 0.01
C TYR A 287 27.82 -6.05 -0.20
N ASP A 288 29.13 -6.22 -0.45
CA ASP A 288 30.10 -5.14 -0.69
C ASP A 288 30.05 -3.93 0.27
N LYS A 289 29.67 -4.18 1.53
CA LYS A 289 29.69 -3.18 2.61
C LYS A 289 30.79 -3.50 3.63
N PRO A 290 31.37 -2.48 4.28
CA PRO A 290 32.42 -2.67 5.29
C PRO A 290 31.94 -3.43 6.54
N VAL A 291 30.62 -3.52 6.75
CA VAL A 291 30.01 -4.24 7.86
C VAL A 291 28.94 -5.18 7.32
N LYS A 292 29.09 -6.48 7.59
CA LYS A 292 28.03 -7.48 7.43
C LYS A 292 27.39 -7.75 8.78
N GLY A 293 26.07 -7.92 8.82
CA GLY A 293 25.36 -8.16 10.08
C GLY A 293 23.98 -8.76 9.91
N ARG A 294 23.59 -9.58 10.88
CA ARG A 294 22.23 -10.09 10.98
C ARG A 294 21.27 -8.97 11.39
N LYS A 295 20.18 -8.83 10.65
CA LYS A 295 19.16 -7.78 10.79
C LYS A 295 17.77 -8.41 10.69
N ILE A 296 16.76 -7.65 11.05
CA ILE A 296 15.42 -7.88 10.52
C ILE A 296 15.21 -7.00 9.29
N ASN A 297 14.53 -7.53 8.28
CA ASN A 297 14.20 -6.83 7.04
C ASN A 297 12.68 -6.87 6.83
N TRP A 298 12.04 -5.72 6.97
CA TRP A 298 10.59 -5.61 6.87
C TRP A 298 10.10 -5.86 5.44
N MET A 299 10.77 -5.30 4.44
CA MET A 299 10.40 -5.52 3.03
C MET A 299 10.48 -7.00 2.65
N LYS A 300 11.51 -7.72 3.13
CA LYS A 300 11.61 -9.17 2.96
C LYS A 300 10.38 -9.90 3.51
N ALA A 301 9.95 -9.55 4.72
CA ALA A 301 8.74 -10.12 5.31
C ALA A 301 7.48 -9.75 4.51
N GLY A 302 7.36 -8.50 4.04
CA GLY A 302 6.24 -8.08 3.19
C GLY A 302 6.15 -8.87 1.89
N ILE A 303 7.28 -9.12 1.24
CA ILE A 303 7.37 -9.95 0.02
C ILE A 303 6.91 -11.37 0.31
N LEU A 304 7.47 -12.01 1.34
CA LEU A 304 7.20 -13.41 1.66
C LEU A 304 5.77 -13.66 2.16
N GLU A 305 5.20 -12.71 2.88
CA GLU A 305 3.92 -12.90 3.56
C GLU A 305 2.72 -12.37 2.77
N SER A 306 2.94 -11.54 1.76
CA SER A 306 1.85 -11.04 0.89
C SER A 306 1.31 -12.12 -0.06
N ASP A 307 0.05 -11.99 -0.47
CA ASP A 307 -0.55 -12.85 -1.48
C ASP A 307 -0.07 -12.49 -2.89
N ARG A 308 0.38 -11.24 -3.09
CA ARG A 308 0.90 -10.78 -4.37
C ARG A 308 1.93 -9.66 -4.24
N VAL A 309 3.04 -9.78 -4.95
CA VAL A 309 4.04 -8.71 -5.03
C VAL A 309 3.94 -7.97 -6.37
N VAL A 310 3.89 -6.65 -6.32
CA VAL A 310 3.87 -5.77 -7.50
C VAL A 310 4.92 -4.66 -7.39
N THR A 311 5.28 -4.06 -8.51
CA THR A 311 6.20 -2.92 -8.58
C THR A 311 5.76 -1.95 -9.67
N VAL A 312 6.41 -0.79 -9.73
CA VAL A 312 5.97 0.40 -10.47
C VAL A 312 6.40 0.43 -11.95
N SER A 313 6.99 -0.65 -12.48
CA SER A 313 7.34 -0.78 -13.89
C SER A 313 7.64 -2.24 -14.28
N PRO A 314 7.18 -2.72 -15.45
CA PRO A 314 7.53 -4.05 -15.97
C PRO A 314 9.04 -4.27 -16.12
N TYR A 315 9.77 -3.26 -16.58
CA TYR A 315 11.23 -3.38 -16.74
C TYR A 315 11.92 -3.38 -15.38
N TYR A 316 11.47 -2.52 -14.46
CA TYR A 316 12.00 -2.52 -13.10
C TYR A 316 11.76 -3.86 -12.39
N ALA A 317 10.63 -4.53 -12.63
CA ALA A 317 10.40 -5.90 -12.14
C ALA A 317 11.47 -6.89 -12.63
N GLN A 318 11.91 -6.79 -13.88
CA GLN A 318 12.99 -7.61 -14.43
C GLN A 318 14.35 -7.25 -13.81
N GLU A 319 14.60 -5.96 -13.57
CA GLU A 319 15.82 -5.49 -12.92
C GLU A 319 15.94 -6.02 -11.49
N LEU A 320 14.86 -5.94 -10.72
CA LEU A 320 14.84 -6.38 -9.33
C LEU A 320 15.19 -7.86 -9.14
N VAL A 321 14.88 -8.71 -10.12
CA VAL A 321 15.18 -10.15 -10.08
C VAL A 321 16.49 -10.52 -10.78
N SER A 322 17.19 -9.54 -11.38
CA SER A 322 18.36 -9.81 -12.22
C SER A 322 19.66 -10.03 -11.44
N GLY A 323 19.69 -9.71 -10.14
CA GLY A 323 20.84 -9.96 -9.28
C GLY A 323 20.90 -9.05 -8.06
N GLU A 324 21.80 -9.37 -7.14
CA GLU A 324 21.94 -8.75 -5.82
C GLU A 324 22.17 -7.23 -5.82
N GLU A 325 22.87 -6.70 -6.84
CA GLU A 325 23.10 -5.26 -7.01
C GLU A 325 21.78 -4.51 -7.23
N LYS A 326 20.94 -5.01 -8.14
CA LYS A 326 19.67 -4.35 -8.52
C LYS A 326 18.52 -4.69 -7.58
N GLY A 327 18.47 -5.92 -7.09
CA GLY A 327 17.49 -6.37 -6.10
C GLY A 327 17.86 -5.97 -4.66
N VAL A 328 19.06 -5.42 -4.45
CA VAL A 328 19.59 -4.98 -3.16
C VAL A 328 19.43 -6.11 -2.13
N GLU A 329 19.99 -7.28 -2.47
CA GLU A 329 20.00 -8.53 -1.69
C GLU A 329 18.62 -9.19 -1.46
N LEU A 330 17.57 -8.73 -2.15
CA LEU A 330 16.24 -9.36 -2.16
C LEU A 330 15.87 -10.02 -3.49
N ASP A 331 16.78 -9.99 -4.47
CA ASP A 331 16.62 -10.54 -5.83
C ASP A 331 16.13 -12.00 -5.81
N ASN A 332 16.79 -12.86 -5.04
CA ASN A 332 16.44 -14.28 -4.94
C ASN A 332 15.02 -14.52 -4.41
N ILE A 333 14.54 -13.64 -3.53
CA ILE A 333 13.22 -13.76 -2.92
C ILE A 333 12.15 -13.27 -3.92
N LEU A 334 12.48 -12.25 -4.71
CA LEU A 334 11.60 -11.69 -5.74
C LEU A 334 11.39 -12.62 -6.95
N LEU A 335 12.28 -13.61 -7.16
CA LEU A 335 12.10 -14.67 -8.16
C LEU A 335 10.83 -15.50 -7.94
N THR A 336 10.24 -15.47 -6.74
CA THR A 336 8.96 -16.12 -6.42
C THR A 336 7.78 -15.56 -7.21
N GLY A 337 7.90 -14.32 -7.72
CA GLY A 337 6.93 -13.72 -8.63
C GLY A 337 6.65 -12.26 -8.30
N ILE A 338 7.02 -11.37 -9.22
CA ILE A 338 6.75 -9.93 -9.15
C ILE A 338 6.13 -9.45 -10.45
N THR A 339 5.15 -8.55 -10.38
CA THR A 339 4.56 -7.92 -11.56
C THR A 339 4.75 -6.42 -11.56
N GLY A 340 5.33 -5.92 -12.64
CA GLY A 340 5.48 -4.49 -12.85
C GLY A 340 4.27 -3.88 -13.56
N ILE A 341 3.79 -2.76 -13.04
CA ILE A 341 2.70 -1.95 -13.62
C ILE A 341 3.21 -0.52 -13.66
N VAL A 342 3.22 0.10 -14.85
CA VAL A 342 3.73 1.47 -15.01
C VAL A 342 2.81 2.45 -14.28
N ASN A 343 3.42 3.35 -13.49
CA ASN A 343 2.68 4.42 -12.82
C ASN A 343 2.05 5.40 -13.83
N GLY A 344 0.87 5.90 -13.47
CA GLY A 344 0.28 7.08 -14.10
C GLY A 344 0.83 8.38 -13.51
N MET A 345 0.18 9.50 -13.85
CA MET A 345 0.48 10.85 -13.35
C MET A 345 -0.82 11.62 -13.13
N ASP A 346 -0.88 12.52 -12.13
CA ASP A 346 -2.04 13.41 -11.97
C ASP A 346 -2.01 14.48 -13.06
N THR A 347 -2.87 14.32 -14.07
CA THR A 347 -3.00 15.23 -15.21
C THR A 347 -3.76 16.51 -14.89
N ASN A 348 -4.27 16.69 -13.66
CA ASN A 348 -4.81 17.98 -13.21
C ASN A 348 -3.72 18.83 -12.54
N GLU A 349 -2.82 18.19 -11.78
CA GLU A 349 -1.64 18.86 -11.21
C GLU A 349 -0.63 19.19 -12.31
N TRP A 350 -0.31 18.21 -13.15
CA TRP A 350 0.67 18.34 -14.23
C TRP A 350 -0.02 18.58 -15.58
N ASN A 351 -0.51 19.80 -15.78
CA ASN A 351 -1.22 20.20 -17.00
C ASN A 351 -0.66 21.50 -17.60
N PRO A 352 0.07 21.45 -18.73
CA PRO A 352 0.63 22.65 -19.34
C PRO A 352 -0.43 23.65 -19.83
N SER A 353 -1.67 23.20 -20.10
CA SER A 353 -2.75 24.10 -20.57
C SER A 353 -3.33 24.98 -19.47
N THR A 354 -3.18 24.60 -18.20
CA THR A 354 -3.67 25.35 -17.03
C THR A 354 -2.53 25.91 -16.19
N GLU A 355 -1.28 25.57 -16.53
CA GLU A 355 -0.09 26.01 -15.80
C GLU A 355 0.16 27.50 -16.01
N LYS A 356 0.28 28.24 -14.90
CA LYS A 356 0.40 29.71 -14.92
C LYS A 356 1.78 30.18 -15.40
N TYR A 357 2.78 29.32 -15.25
CA TYR A 357 4.18 29.66 -15.52
C TYR A 357 4.70 29.13 -16.87
N ILE A 358 3.85 28.47 -17.66
CA ILE A 358 4.20 28.03 -19.01
C ILE A 358 3.47 28.91 -20.02
N SER A 359 4.24 29.67 -20.80
CA SER A 359 3.74 30.65 -21.78
C SER A 359 3.13 30.01 -23.04
N ALA A 360 3.14 28.69 -23.15
CA ALA A 360 2.69 27.98 -24.34
C ALA A 360 1.16 27.88 -24.37
N LYS A 361 0.52 28.96 -24.85
CA LYS A 361 -0.76 28.80 -25.55
C LYS A 361 -0.47 28.04 -26.85
N LEU A 362 -0.80 26.74 -26.85
CA LEU A 362 -0.84 25.93 -28.07
C LEU A 362 -1.86 26.48 -29.06
#